data_AF-G1VQF1-F1
#
_entry.id   AF-G1VQF1-F1
#
_cell.length_a   1.000
_cell.length_b   1.000
_cell.length_c   1.000
_cell.angle_alpha   90.00
_cell.angle_beta   90.00
_cell.angle_gamma   90.00
#
_symmetry.space_group_name_H-M   'P 1'
#
loop_
_entity.id
_entity.type
_entity.pdbx_description
1 polymer ?
#
loop_
_entity_poly.entity_id
_entity_poly.type
_entity_poly.pdbx_seq_one_letter_code
_entity_poly.pdbx_strand_id
1 'polypeptide(L)'
;MLHTVVLGMDYKRAVLYETRNMESHRQFTFIGDENAENKYRRKEDSSDIYRESSVYLLRKMEPQDCHALVYADEVMLVNDTDQIKLYADYLTAVFSMRAQTNFGQPLQILYEKEAEQAVQCFLNKVVQHLCPSAAFWYYRMVTRKGLASF
;
A
#
# COMPACT_ATOMS: atom_id res chain seq x y z
N MET A 1 -17.03 -1.04 -2.58
CA MET A 1 -15.86 -1.93 -2.68
C MET A 1 -14.66 -1.11 -2.31
N LEU A 2 -13.87 -1.54 -1.34
CA LEU A 2 -12.65 -0.83 -0.91
C LEU A 2 -11.45 -1.35 -1.70
N HIS A 3 -10.62 -0.44 -2.21
CA HIS A 3 -9.41 -0.78 -2.93
C HIS A 3 -8.21 -0.72 -1.98
N THR A 4 -7.70 -1.88 -1.61
CA THR A 4 -6.55 -2.02 -0.71
C THR A 4 -5.31 -2.38 -1.52
N VAL A 5 -4.31 -1.51 -1.48
CA VAL A 5 -3.01 -1.76 -2.11
C VAL A 5 -2.03 -2.27 -1.07
N VAL A 6 -1.38 -3.39 -1.34
CA VAL A 6 -0.33 -3.97 -0.50
C VAL A 6 1.01 -3.64 -1.14
N LEU A 7 1.82 -2.84 -0.45
CA LEU A 7 3.21 -2.60 -0.83
C LEU A 7 4.07 -3.76 -0.30
N GLY A 8 4.35 -4.70 -1.19
CA GLY A 8 5.00 -5.98 -0.89
C GLY A 8 4.07 -7.16 -1.08
N MET A 9 4.56 -8.33 -0.65
CA MET A 9 3.97 -9.63 -0.99
C MET A 9 3.58 -10.39 0.28
N ASP A 10 2.78 -9.75 1.15
CA ASP A 10 2.23 -10.38 2.35
C ASP A 10 0.74 -10.71 2.21
N TYR A 11 0.51 -11.79 1.47
CA TYR A 11 -0.81 -12.37 1.25
C TYR A 11 -1.51 -12.81 2.53
N LYS A 12 -0.76 -13.37 3.48
CA LYS A 12 -1.36 -13.90 4.72
C LYS A 12 -2.01 -12.76 5.49
N ARG A 13 -1.33 -11.62 5.57
CA ARG A 13 -1.85 -10.42 6.22
C ARG A 13 -3.04 -9.81 5.50
N ALA A 14 -3.02 -9.76 4.16
CA ALA A 14 -4.16 -9.30 3.37
C ALA A 14 -5.41 -10.17 3.62
N VAL A 15 -5.26 -11.50 3.56
CA VAL A 15 -6.34 -12.46 3.83
C VAL A 15 -6.89 -12.32 5.25
N LEU A 16 -6.01 -12.26 6.25
CA LEU A 16 -6.42 -12.11 7.65
C LEU A 16 -7.12 -10.76 7.88
N TYR A 17 -6.66 -9.71 7.22
CA TYR A 17 -7.28 -8.39 7.28
C TYR A 17 -8.70 -8.43 6.69
N GLU A 18 -8.90 -9.08 5.55
CA GLU A 18 -10.22 -9.24 4.95
C GLU A 18 -11.16 -10.06 5.84
N THR A 19 -10.72 -11.25 6.29
CA THR A 19 -11.53 -12.15 7.12
C THR A 19 -11.97 -11.50 8.44
N ARG A 20 -11.19 -10.59 9.01
CA ARG A 20 -11.58 -9.86 10.23
C ARG A 20 -12.50 -8.68 9.97
N ASN A 21 -12.58 -8.20 8.73
CA ASN A 21 -13.36 -7.04 8.33
C ASN A 21 -14.39 -7.45 7.28
N MET A 22 -15.17 -8.50 7.58
CA MET A 22 -16.16 -9.14 6.68
C MET A 22 -17.29 -8.22 6.21
N GLU A 23 -17.42 -7.03 6.79
CA GLU A 23 -18.48 -6.07 6.48
C GLU A 23 -18.24 -5.29 5.18
N SER A 24 -17.11 -5.45 4.50
CA SER A 24 -16.78 -4.70 3.28
C SER A 24 -16.08 -5.57 2.24
N HIS A 25 -16.67 -5.70 1.04
CA HIS A 25 -16.00 -6.32 -0.11
C HIS A 25 -14.74 -5.50 -0.47
N ARG A 26 -13.59 -6.16 -0.48
CA ARG A 26 -12.29 -5.56 -0.75
C ARG A 26 -11.69 -6.13 -2.03
N GLN A 27 -11.11 -5.24 -2.83
CA GLN A 27 -10.24 -5.62 -3.91
C GLN A 27 -8.79 -5.38 -3.50
N PHE A 28 -7.97 -6.43 -3.54
CA PHE A 28 -6.56 -6.33 -3.21
C PHE A 28 -5.71 -6.15 -4.46
N THR A 29 -4.78 -5.19 -4.41
CA THR A 29 -3.73 -5.04 -5.40
C THR A 29 -2.37 -5.16 -4.72
N PHE A 30 -1.56 -6.11 -5.14
CA PHE A 30 -0.22 -6.32 -4.60
C PHE A 30 0.81 -5.66 -5.51
N ILE A 31 1.76 -4.95 -4.92
CA ILE A 31 2.80 -4.24 -5.64
C ILE A 31 4.15 -4.69 -5.11
N GLY A 32 4.92 -5.39 -5.93
CA GLY A 32 6.20 -5.99 -5.52
C GLY A 32 7.27 -6.00 -6.61
N ASP A 33 8.39 -6.67 -6.33
CA ASP A 33 9.53 -6.83 -7.25
C ASP A 33 9.31 -7.94 -8.29
N GLU A 34 10.25 -8.18 -9.20
CA GLU A 34 10.12 -9.27 -10.21
C GLU A 34 9.94 -10.67 -9.62
N ASN A 35 10.39 -10.89 -8.38
CA ASN A 35 10.18 -12.14 -7.66
C ASN A 35 8.77 -12.25 -7.07
N ALA A 36 8.05 -11.13 -7.01
CA ALA A 36 6.68 -11.06 -6.54
C ALA A 36 5.74 -11.93 -7.38
N GLU A 37 5.81 -11.82 -8.70
CA GLU A 37 4.95 -12.60 -9.60
C GLU A 37 5.16 -14.12 -9.41
N ASN A 38 6.41 -14.55 -9.22
CA ASN A 38 6.74 -15.94 -8.93
C ASN A 38 6.24 -16.39 -7.55
N LYS A 39 6.29 -15.52 -6.53
CA LYS A 39 5.72 -15.78 -5.20
C LYS A 39 4.19 -15.85 -5.22
N TYR A 40 3.55 -15.10 -6.11
CA TYR A 40 2.10 -15.11 -6.35
C TYR A 40 1.65 -16.42 -7.00
N ARG A 41 2.21 -16.74 -8.18
CA ARG A 41 1.82 -17.92 -8.98
C ARG A 41 2.05 -19.25 -8.25
N ARG A 42 3.09 -19.35 -7.41
CA ARG A 42 3.36 -20.57 -6.61
C ARG A 42 2.33 -20.85 -5.52
N LYS A 43 1.41 -19.93 -5.22
CA LYS A 43 0.41 -20.04 -4.13
C LYS A 43 -1.03 -20.20 -4.63
N GLU A 44 -1.25 -20.42 -5.92
CA GLU A 44 -2.59 -20.55 -6.55
C GLU A 44 -3.50 -21.66 -5.95
N ASP A 45 -3.01 -22.46 -5.01
CA ASP A 45 -3.79 -23.55 -4.39
C ASP A 45 -4.62 -23.18 -3.14
N SER A 46 -4.72 -21.92 -2.66
CA SER A 46 -5.38 -21.69 -1.36
C SER A 46 -5.98 -20.32 -1.03
N SER A 47 -7.03 -19.85 -1.73
CA SER A 47 -8.27 -19.20 -1.20
C SER A 47 -9.06 -18.43 -2.29
N ASP A 48 -10.31 -18.01 -2.02
CA ASP A 48 -11.14 -17.25 -2.98
C ASP A 48 -10.67 -15.79 -3.21
N ILE A 49 -9.91 -15.22 -2.26
CA ILE A 49 -9.34 -13.86 -2.32
C ILE A 49 -8.38 -13.71 -3.52
N TYR A 50 -7.81 -14.83 -3.96
CA TYR A 50 -6.90 -14.89 -5.09
C TYR A 50 -7.61 -14.51 -6.39
N ARG A 51 -8.91 -14.79 -6.53
CA ARG A 51 -9.66 -14.65 -7.78
C ARG A 51 -9.92 -13.21 -8.21
N GLU A 52 -9.89 -12.24 -7.28
CA GLU A 52 -10.14 -10.81 -7.57
C GLU A 52 -8.91 -9.91 -7.36
N SER A 53 -7.77 -10.50 -7.00
CA SER A 53 -6.54 -9.76 -6.72
C SER A 53 -5.71 -9.48 -7.98
N SER A 54 -5.11 -8.29 -8.06
CA SER A 54 -4.17 -7.92 -9.12
C SER A 54 -2.75 -7.83 -8.57
N VAL A 55 -1.74 -8.21 -9.36
CA VAL A 55 -0.32 -8.06 -9.01
C VAL A 55 0.36 -7.13 -10.01
N TYR A 56 1.04 -6.11 -9.50
CA TYR A 56 1.87 -5.20 -10.29
C TYR A 56 3.33 -5.26 -9.85
N LEU A 57 4.21 -5.07 -10.83
CA LEU A 57 5.66 -5.16 -10.66
C LEU A 57 6.29 -3.76 -10.70
N LEU A 58 6.88 -3.31 -9.59
CA LEU A 58 7.45 -1.97 -9.43
C LEU A 58 8.54 -1.63 -10.45
N ARG A 59 9.34 -2.62 -10.89
CA ARG A 59 10.40 -2.39 -11.88
C ARG A 59 9.87 -2.09 -13.29
N LYS A 60 8.58 -2.31 -13.55
CA LYS A 60 7.96 -2.16 -14.87
C LYS A 60 7.01 -0.97 -14.95
N MET A 61 6.85 -0.21 -13.86
CA MET A 61 5.98 0.95 -13.82
C MET A 61 6.78 2.16 -13.33
N GLU A 62 6.48 3.31 -13.88
CA GLU A 62 6.88 4.54 -13.24
C GLU A 62 5.96 4.81 -12.04
N PRO A 63 6.46 5.43 -10.96
CA PRO A 63 5.67 5.81 -9.79
C PRO A 63 4.35 6.51 -10.11
N GLN A 64 4.37 7.43 -11.08
CA GLN A 64 3.20 8.19 -11.54
C GLN A 64 2.15 7.34 -12.28
N ASP A 65 2.55 6.23 -12.89
CA ASP A 65 1.66 5.36 -13.65
C ASP A 65 0.99 4.31 -12.75
N CYS A 66 1.30 4.32 -11.45
CA CYS A 66 0.71 3.44 -10.46
C CYS A 66 -0.70 3.91 -10.07
N HIS A 67 -1.63 3.85 -11.03
CA HIS A 67 -3.03 4.20 -10.82
C HIS A 67 -3.61 3.48 -9.60
N ALA A 68 -3.26 2.21 -9.38
CA ALA A 68 -3.70 1.47 -8.20
C ALA A 68 -3.44 2.22 -6.88
N LEU A 69 -2.24 2.80 -6.69
CA LEU A 69 -1.93 3.59 -5.50
C LEU A 69 -2.62 4.95 -5.48
N VAL A 70 -2.85 5.57 -6.65
CA VAL A 70 -3.56 6.87 -6.75
C VAL A 70 -5.03 6.74 -6.36
N TYR A 71 -5.67 5.61 -6.66
CA TYR A 71 -7.08 5.35 -6.36
C TYR A 71 -7.32 4.51 -5.10
N ALA A 72 -6.25 4.07 -4.42
CA ALA A 72 -6.36 3.27 -3.19
C ALA A 72 -7.17 3.98 -2.09
N ASP A 73 -8.05 3.24 -1.43
CA ASP A 73 -8.65 3.67 -0.16
C ASP A 73 -7.69 3.36 1.00
N GLU A 74 -7.00 2.22 0.91
CA GLU A 74 -6.09 1.72 1.92
C GLU A 74 -4.74 1.32 1.30
N VAL A 75 -3.65 1.62 1.99
CA VAL A 75 -2.31 1.11 1.66
C VAL A 75 -1.76 0.31 2.83
N MET A 76 -1.52 -0.98 2.62
CA MET A 76 -0.87 -1.86 3.59
C MET A 76 0.63 -1.86 3.35
N LEU A 77 1.38 -1.38 4.35
CA LEU A 77 2.83 -1.42 4.37
C LEU A 77 3.28 -2.76 4.95
N VAL A 78 4.01 -3.53 4.15
CA VAL A 78 4.67 -4.76 4.58
C VAL A 78 6.11 -4.41 4.94
N ASN A 79 6.63 -5.02 6.01
CA ASN A 79 8.05 -4.95 6.37
C ASN A 79 8.89 -5.76 5.37
N ASP A 80 9.07 -5.21 4.16
CA ASP A 80 10.01 -5.71 3.17
C ASP A 80 11.13 -4.68 3.01
N THR A 81 12.26 -4.94 3.68
CA THR A 81 13.39 -4.02 3.78
C THR A 81 14.07 -3.76 2.45
N ASP A 82 13.99 -4.72 1.52
CA ASP A 82 14.75 -4.68 0.27
C ASP A 82 14.14 -3.71 -0.75
N GLN A 83 12.86 -3.34 -0.56
CA GLN A 83 12.10 -2.47 -1.46
C GLN A 83 11.74 -1.12 -0.83
N ILE A 84 12.24 -0.83 0.37
CA ILE A 84 11.81 0.35 1.15
C ILE A 84 12.07 1.67 0.42
N LYS A 85 13.18 1.79 -0.30
CA LYS A 85 13.48 3.00 -1.09
C LYS A 85 12.47 3.17 -2.23
N LEU A 86 12.16 2.07 -2.92
CA LEU A 86 11.23 2.09 -4.04
C LEU A 86 9.81 2.43 -3.59
N TYR A 87 9.37 1.86 -2.45
CA TYR A 87 8.10 2.26 -1.83
C TYR A 87 8.07 3.73 -1.44
N ALA A 88 9.19 4.29 -0.95
CA ALA A 88 9.27 5.71 -0.63
C ALA A 88 9.07 6.59 -1.87
N ASP A 89 9.76 6.26 -2.98
CA ASP A 89 9.66 7.01 -4.23
C ASP A 89 8.21 6.96 -4.78
N TYR A 90 7.58 5.79 -4.73
CA TYR A 90 6.19 5.60 -5.14
C TYR A 90 5.19 6.38 -4.28
N LEU A 91 5.30 6.31 -2.96
CA LEU A 91 4.43 7.08 -2.08
C LEU A 91 4.63 8.60 -2.24
N THR A 92 5.87 9.03 -2.46
CA THR A 92 6.18 10.45 -2.72
C THR A 92 5.48 10.94 -3.98
N ALA A 93 5.56 10.18 -5.08
CA ALA A 93 4.87 10.50 -6.34
C ALA A 93 3.34 10.50 -6.17
N VAL A 94 2.80 9.48 -5.51
CA VAL A 94 1.35 9.34 -5.29
C VAL A 94 0.79 10.47 -4.44
N PHE A 95 1.43 10.81 -3.32
CA PHE A 95 1.01 11.94 -2.48
C PHE A 95 1.09 13.26 -3.23
N SER A 96 2.14 13.45 -4.04
CA SER A 96 2.28 14.64 -4.88
C SER A 96 1.15 14.74 -5.91
N MET A 97 0.82 13.63 -6.59
CA MET A 97 -0.26 13.59 -7.57
C MET A 97 -1.63 13.83 -6.92
N ARG A 98 -1.94 13.15 -5.81
CA ARG A 98 -3.20 13.35 -5.08
C ARG A 98 -3.35 14.77 -4.56
N ALA A 99 -2.26 15.40 -4.12
CA ALA A 99 -2.28 16.79 -3.70
C ALA A 99 -2.56 17.77 -4.85
N GLN A 100 -2.01 17.52 -6.04
CA GLN A 100 -2.23 18.35 -7.22
C GLN A 100 -3.65 18.20 -7.79
N THR A 101 -4.16 16.98 -7.81
CA THR A 101 -5.42 16.63 -8.45
C THR A 101 -6.61 16.67 -7.50
N ASN A 102 -6.35 16.73 -6.19
CA ASN A 102 -7.32 16.50 -5.11
C ASN A 102 -8.13 15.20 -5.33
N PHE A 103 -7.50 14.21 -5.97
CA PHE A 103 -8.14 12.98 -6.38
C PHE A 103 -8.03 11.93 -5.26
N GLY A 104 -9.13 11.21 -5.05
CA GLY A 104 -9.23 10.12 -4.06
C GLY A 104 -9.84 10.53 -2.72
N GLN A 105 -10.27 9.53 -1.96
CA GLN A 105 -10.70 9.66 -0.57
C GLN A 105 -9.48 9.86 0.37
N PRO A 106 -9.70 10.26 1.64
CA PRO A 106 -8.66 10.14 2.66
C PRO A 106 -8.02 8.74 2.62
N LEU A 107 -6.70 8.70 2.57
CA LEU A 107 -5.96 7.44 2.49
C LEU A 107 -5.72 6.89 3.89
N GLN A 108 -6.01 5.61 4.11
CA GLN A 108 -5.64 4.93 5.33
C GLN A 108 -4.39 4.06 5.12
N ILE A 109 -3.34 4.30 5.89
CA ILE A 109 -2.14 3.47 5.91
C ILE A 109 -2.28 2.41 7.01
N LEU A 110 -2.21 1.16 6.60
CA LEU A 110 -2.27 -0.03 7.45
C LEU A 110 -0.87 -0.59 7.65
N TYR A 111 -0.55 -1.00 8.88
CA TYR A 111 0.75 -1.59 9.22
C TYR A 111 0.62 -2.49 10.45
N GLU A 112 1.60 -3.36 10.70
CA GLU A 112 1.70 -4.09 11.97
C GLU A 112 1.98 -3.13 13.12
N LYS A 113 1.21 -3.23 14.21
CA LYS A 113 1.34 -2.36 15.38
C LYS A 113 2.77 -2.38 15.96
N GLU A 114 3.43 -3.52 15.90
CA GLU A 114 4.81 -3.72 16.37
C GLU A 114 5.83 -2.99 15.48
N ALA A 115 5.46 -2.68 14.24
CA ALA A 115 6.27 -1.92 13.29
C ALA A 115 5.98 -0.39 13.34
N GLU A 116 5.16 0.10 14.26
CA GLU A 116 4.69 1.49 14.29
C GLU A 116 5.82 2.52 14.23
N GLN A 117 6.88 2.34 15.03
CA GLN A 117 8.03 3.25 15.03
C GLN A 117 8.78 3.22 13.69
N ALA A 118 8.98 2.04 13.11
CA ALA A 118 9.64 1.90 11.82
C ALA A 118 8.82 2.56 10.70
N VAL A 119 7.51 2.36 10.71
CA VAL A 119 6.57 2.98 9.75
C VAL A 119 6.53 4.48 9.92
N GLN A 120 6.51 5.01 11.14
CA GLN A 120 6.61 6.45 11.39
C GLN A 120 7.90 7.03 10.83
N CYS A 121 9.04 6.39 11.08
CA CYS A 121 10.33 6.80 10.55
C CYS A 121 10.36 6.78 9.01
N PHE A 122 9.79 5.74 8.41
CA PHE A 122 9.65 5.60 6.96
C PHE A 122 8.79 6.72 6.36
N LEU A 123 7.58 6.94 6.88
CA LEU A 123 6.68 7.97 6.38
C LEU A 123 7.22 9.38 6.59
N ASN A 124 7.94 9.64 7.68
CA ASN A 124 8.63 10.92 7.87
C ASN A 124 9.65 11.18 6.75
N LYS A 125 10.41 10.15 6.33
CA LYS A 125 11.31 10.29 5.18
C LYS A 125 10.54 10.58 3.91
N VAL A 126 9.42 9.90 3.65
CA VAL A 126 8.57 10.19 2.47
C VAL A 126 8.11 11.64 2.48
N VAL A 127 7.56 12.12 3.60
CA VAL A 127 7.03 13.49 3.72
C VAL A 127 8.12 14.55 3.57
N GLN A 128 9.34 14.29 4.03
CA GLN A 128 10.48 15.21 3.86
C GLN A 128 10.84 15.46 2.38
N HIS A 129 10.47 14.56 1.47
CA HIS A 129 10.71 14.72 0.03
C HIS A 129 9.52 15.36 -0.71
N LEU A 130 8.41 15.64 -0.02
CA LEU A 130 7.26 16.30 -0.61
C LEU A 130 7.46 17.81 -0.69
N CYS A 131 6.87 18.43 -1.71
CA CYS A 131 6.71 19.88 -1.72
C CYS A 131 5.68 20.33 -0.65
N PRO A 132 5.68 21.61 -0.21
CA PRO A 132 4.85 22.06 0.90
C PRO A 132 3.34 21.78 0.74
N SER A 133 2.80 21.92 -0.46
CA SER A 133 1.37 21.64 -0.73
C SER A 133 1.04 20.15 -0.59
N ALA A 134 1.93 19.26 -1.07
CA ALA A 134 1.76 17.83 -0.93
C ALA A 134 1.94 17.34 0.52
N ALA A 135 2.88 17.93 1.26
CA ALA A 135 3.03 17.67 2.69
C ALA A 135 1.77 18.11 3.47
N PHE A 136 1.22 19.29 3.17
CA PHE A 136 -0.02 19.76 3.79
C PHE A 136 -1.19 18.82 3.48
N TRP A 137 -1.33 18.37 2.23
CA TRP A 137 -2.31 17.37 1.85
C TRP A 137 -2.14 16.07 2.65
N TYR A 138 -0.91 15.55 2.76
CA TYR A 138 -0.60 14.34 3.51
C TYR A 138 -1.09 14.43 4.96
N TYR A 139 -0.73 15.50 5.68
CA TYR A 139 -1.11 15.64 7.09
C TYR A 139 -2.63 15.76 7.30
N ARG A 140 -3.38 16.23 6.30
CA ARG A 140 -4.83 16.38 6.36
C ARG A 140 -5.58 15.11 5.93
N MET A 141 -5.05 14.40 4.93
CA MET A 141 -5.78 13.37 4.21
C MET A 141 -5.30 11.95 4.50
N VAL A 142 -4.15 11.78 5.16
CA VAL A 142 -3.60 10.45 5.46
C VAL A 142 -3.83 10.10 6.93
N THR A 143 -4.55 9.01 7.15
CA THR A 143 -4.71 8.38 8.47
C THR A 143 -3.88 7.12 8.57
N ARG A 144 -3.64 6.66 9.80
CA ARG A 144 -2.74 5.55 10.11
C ARG A 144 -3.43 4.61 11.09
N LYS A 145 -3.35 3.31 10.85
CA LYS A 145 -3.96 2.28 11.68
C LYS A 145 -3.03 1.08 11.85
N GLY A 146 -2.53 0.92 13.07
CA GLY A 146 -1.83 -0.29 13.48
C GLY A 146 -2.80 -1.47 13.59
N LEU A 147 -2.49 -2.54 12.87
CA LEU A 147 -3.14 -3.84 12.96
C LEU A 147 -2.43 -4.64 14.04
N ALA A 148 -3.19 -5.22 14.98
CA ALA A 148 -2.60 -6.11 15.98
C ALA A 148 -1.85 -7.25 15.29
N SER A 149 -0.64 -7.59 15.78
CA SER A 149 0.07 -8.80 15.36
C SER A 149 -0.83 -10.02 15.39
N PHE A 150 -0.59 -10.91 14.44
CA PHE A 150 -1.26 -12.20 14.32
C PHE A 150 -0.35 -13.31 14.84
#